data_AF-A0A138ZWP0-F1
#
_entry.id   AF-A0A138ZWP0-F1
#
_cell.length_a   1.000
_cell.length_b   1.000
_cell.length_c   1.000
_cell.angle_alpha   90.00
_cell.angle_beta   90.00
_cell.angle_gamma   90.00
#
_symmetry.space_group_name_H-M   'P 1'
#
loop_
_entity.id
_entity.type
_entity.pdbx_description
1 polymer ?
#
loop_
_entity_poly.entity_id
_entity_poly.type
_entity_poly.pdbx_seq_one_letter_code
_entity_poly.pdbx_strand_id
1 'polypeptide(L)'
;MEPKRVKGQDVLEYWRSQTDLPGLQRIARGIMAIPGSSVESERIFSASKEVIGDKRSGLAPVMIRDLIRLRKWKQHFPELACK
;
A
#
# COMPACT_ATOMS: atom_id res chain seq x y z
N MET A 1 17.68 25.14 9.19
CA MET A 1 17.26 24.30 10.32
C MET A 1 16.81 22.96 9.76
N GLU A 2 17.59 21.89 9.95
CA GLU A 2 17.07 20.53 9.69
C GLU A 2 16.11 20.14 10.82
N PRO A 3 14.91 19.64 10.52
CA PRO A 3 14.01 19.15 11.55
C PRO A 3 14.65 17.93 12.23
N LYS A 4 14.89 18.04 13.53
CA LYS A 4 15.44 16.95 14.35
C LYS A 4 14.46 15.77 14.30
N ARG A 5 14.84 14.66 13.63
CA ARG A 5 14.03 13.44 13.59
C ARG A 5 13.86 12.91 15.01
N VAL A 6 12.66 12.98 15.56
CA VAL A 6 12.33 12.31 16.81
C VAL A 6 12.16 10.82 16.51
N LYS A 7 12.87 9.96 17.25
CA LYS A 7 12.73 8.51 17.08
C LYS A 7 11.28 8.11 17.36
N GLY A 8 10.62 7.49 16.39
CA GLY A 8 9.24 7.01 16.50
C GLY A 8 8.17 7.96 15.97
N GLN A 9 8.52 9.15 15.46
CA GLN A 9 7.55 9.98 14.75
C GLN A 9 7.33 9.47 13.33
N ASP A 10 6.06 9.19 12.99
CA ASP A 10 5.66 8.94 11.61
C ASP A 10 5.84 10.24 10.81
N VAL A 11 6.73 10.19 9.82
CA VAL A 11 7.03 11.33 8.95
C VAL A 11 5.76 11.78 8.20
N LEU A 12 4.86 10.85 7.84
CA LEU A 12 3.59 11.19 7.20
C LEU A 12 2.66 11.93 8.16
N GLU A 13 2.66 11.60 9.46
CA GLU A 13 1.89 12.35 10.46
C GLU A 13 2.44 13.76 10.68
N TYR A 14 3.76 13.93 10.71
CA TYR A 14 4.39 15.25 10.78
C TYR A 14 3.96 16.15 9.61
N TRP A 15 3.98 15.62 8.39
CA TRP A 15 3.51 16.40 7.25
C TRP A 15 1.99 16.54 7.22
N ARG A 16 1.20 15.70 7.90
CA ARG A 16 -0.25 15.93 8.05
C ARG A 16 -0.57 17.06 9.01
N SER A 17 0.18 17.21 10.10
CA SER A 17 -0.03 18.28 11.08
C SER A 17 0.49 19.64 10.62
N GLN A 18 1.41 19.66 9.64
CA GLN A 18 1.96 20.89 9.11
C GLN A 18 0.94 21.67 8.25
N THR A 19 0.55 22.88 8.69
CA THR A 19 -0.43 23.74 7.99
C THR A 19 0.19 24.96 7.33
N ASP A 20 1.43 25.30 7.69
CA ASP A 20 2.10 26.53 7.25
C ASP A 20 2.48 26.51 5.75
N LEU A 21 2.57 25.33 5.15
CA LEU A 21 3.08 25.13 3.78
C LEU A 21 2.21 24.15 2.97
N PRO A 22 0.99 24.51 2.57
CA PRO A 22 0.04 23.59 1.93
C PRO A 22 0.56 22.97 0.62
N GLY A 23 1.34 23.73 -0.16
CA GLY A 23 1.96 23.25 -1.40
C GLY A 23 3.01 22.17 -1.15
N LEU A 24 3.95 22.44 -0.22
CA LEU A 24 5.02 21.51 0.14
C LEU A 24 4.45 20.28 0.83
N GLN A 25 3.46 20.45 1.69
CA GLN A 25 2.73 19.38 2.37
C GLN A 25 2.17 18.37 1.36
N ARG A 26 1.55 18.86 0.29
CA ARG A 26 0.96 18.01 -0.76
C ARG A 26 2.02 17.21 -1.50
N ILE A 27 3.14 17.84 -1.84
CA ILE A 27 4.25 17.18 -2.53
C ILE A 27 4.92 16.14 -1.62
N ALA A 28 5.22 16.53 -0.38
CA ALA A 28 5.87 15.67 0.60
C ALA A 28 5.03 14.42 0.88
N ARG A 29 3.71 14.56 1.10
CA ARG A 29 2.81 13.41 1.24
C ARG A 29 2.80 12.50 0.01
N GLY A 30 2.85 13.07 -1.19
CA GLY A 30 2.92 12.29 -2.43
C GLY A 30 4.20 11.47 -2.53
N ILE A 31 5.35 12.09 -2.26
CA ILE A 31 6.66 11.43 -2.38
C ILE A 31 6.86 10.37 -1.29
N MET A 32 6.52 10.68 -0.04
CA MET A 32 6.78 9.77 1.09
C MET A 32 5.75 8.65 1.22
N ALA A 33 4.59 8.78 0.58
CA ALA A 33 3.64 7.67 0.48
C ALA A 33 4.14 6.56 -0.45
N ILE A 34 5.16 6.83 -1.28
CA ILE A 34 5.77 5.82 -2.14
C ILE A 34 6.65 4.92 -1.26
N PRO A 35 6.37 3.61 -1.19
CA PRO A 35 7.23 2.69 -0.45
C PRO A 35 8.62 2.70 -1.08
N GLY A 36 9.66 2.93 -0.27
CA GLY A 36 11.04 2.97 -0.74
C GLY A 36 11.61 1.60 -1.18
N SER A 37 10.79 0.53 -1.19
CA SER A 37 11.22 -0.80 -1.60
C SER A 37 10.12 -1.55 -2.35
N SER A 38 10.53 -2.46 -3.24
CA SER A 38 9.65 -3.40 -3.94
C SER A 38 9.10 -4.51 -3.04
N VAL A 39 9.53 -4.61 -1.78
CA VAL A 39 9.19 -5.69 -0.85
C VAL A 39 7.68 -5.88 -0.71
N GLU A 40 6.90 -4.80 -0.70
CA GLU A 40 5.44 -4.89 -0.60
C GLU A 40 4.83 -5.49 -1.88
N SER A 41 5.37 -5.14 -3.05
CA SER A 41 4.94 -5.74 -4.32
C SER A 41 5.31 -7.23 -4.39
N GLU A 42 6.50 -7.61 -3.93
CA GLU A 42 6.94 -9.02 -3.87
C GLU A 42 6.08 -9.84 -2.90
N ARG A 43 5.69 -9.28 -1.76
CA ARG A 43 4.75 -9.93 -0.83
C ARG A 43 3.39 -10.17 -1.48
N ILE A 44 2.86 -9.17 -2.20
CA ILE A 44 1.59 -9.30 -2.94
C ILE A 44 1.72 -10.39 -4.01
N PHE A 45 2.82 -10.41 -4.78
CA PHE A 45 3.04 -11.43 -5.80
C PHE A 45 3.25 -12.82 -5.22
N SER A 46 3.99 -12.95 -4.11
CA SER A 46 4.17 -14.21 -3.43
C SER A 46 2.82 -14.76 -2.92
N ALA A 47 2.02 -13.92 -2.27
CA ALA A 47 0.66 -14.29 -1.85
C ALA A 47 -0.28 -14.57 -3.04
N SER A 48 -0.05 -13.96 -4.19
CA SER A 48 -0.85 -14.23 -5.39
C SER A 48 -0.65 -15.63 -5.94
N LYS A 49 0.52 -16.26 -5.73
CA LYS A 49 0.76 -17.65 -6.13
C LYS A 49 -0.22 -18.62 -5.47
N GLU A 50 -0.64 -18.34 -4.24
CA GLU A 50 -1.67 -19.12 -3.55
C GLU A 50 -3.07 -18.94 -4.17
N VAL A 51 -3.38 -17.74 -4.67
CA VAL A 51 -4.67 -17.44 -5.33
C VAL A 51 -4.76 -18.13 -6.69
N ILE A 52 -3.66 -18.11 -7.43
CA ILE A 52 -3.55 -18.68 -8.78
C ILE A 52 -3.45 -20.20 -8.67
N GLY A 53 -2.62 -20.73 -7.77
CA GLY A 53 -2.47 -22.16 -7.50
C GLY A 53 -2.08 -23.00 -8.73
N ASP A 54 -1.47 -24.16 -8.51
CA ASP A 54 -1.08 -25.04 -9.64
C ASP A 54 -2.30 -25.58 -10.43
N LYS A 55 -3.49 -25.59 -9.80
CA LYS A 55 -4.74 -26.09 -10.37
C LYS A 55 -5.60 -25.05 -11.11
N ARG A 56 -5.26 -23.75 -11.09
CA ARG A 56 -6.02 -22.70 -11.80
C ARG A 56 -5.16 -21.88 -12.77
N SER A 57 -4.19 -22.53 -13.39
CA SER A 57 -3.30 -21.96 -14.41
C SER A 57 -4.00 -21.45 -15.67
N GLY A 58 -5.29 -21.75 -15.87
CA GLY A 58 -6.11 -21.26 -16.99
C GLY A 58 -6.83 -19.92 -16.76
N LEU A 59 -6.57 -19.22 -15.66
CA LEU A 59 -7.19 -17.92 -15.37
C LEU A 59 -6.67 -16.83 -16.33
N ALA A 60 -7.59 -16.05 -16.89
CA ALA A 60 -7.23 -14.88 -17.68
C ALA A 60 -6.43 -13.87 -16.82
N PRO A 61 -5.41 -13.19 -17.37
CA PRO A 61 -4.58 -12.23 -16.61
C PRO A 61 -5.38 -11.11 -15.92
N VAL A 62 -6.50 -10.71 -16.53
CA VAL A 62 -7.43 -9.72 -15.97
C VAL A 62 -8.06 -10.24 -14.68
N MET A 63 -8.53 -11.49 -14.69
CA MET A 63 -9.16 -12.13 -13.53
C MET A 63 -8.18 -12.32 -12.38
N ILE A 64 -6.92 -12.66 -12.68
CA ILE A 64 -5.85 -12.75 -11.67
C ILE A 64 -5.64 -11.40 -10.98
N ARG A 65 -5.54 -10.31 -11.76
CA ARG A 65 -5.37 -8.95 -11.23
C ARG A 65 -6.51 -8.58 -10.29
N ASP A 66 -7.74 -8.86 -10.68
CA ASP A 66 -8.92 -8.49 -9.90
C ASP A 66 -9.04 -9.33 -8.62
N LEU A 67 -8.69 -10.62 -8.67
CA LEU A 67 -8.62 -11.47 -7.47
C LEU A 67 -7.55 -10.99 -6.48
N ILE A 68 -6.37 -10.60 -6.96
CA ILE A 68 -5.29 -10.05 -6.11
C ILE A 68 -5.76 -8.75 -5.44
N ARG A 69 -6.40 -7.86 -6.20
CA ARG A 69 -6.97 -6.61 -5.66
C ARG A 69 -8.01 -6.90 -4.60
N LEU A 70 -8.97 -7.77 -4.89
CA LEU A 70 -10.04 -8.12 -3.97
C LEU A 70 -9.50 -8.73 -2.67
N ARG A 71 -8.50 -9.63 -2.77
CA ARG A 71 -7.82 -10.21 -1.60
C ARG A 71 -7.16 -9.14 -0.74
N LYS A 72 -6.43 -8.18 -1.34
CA LYS A 72 -5.77 -7.11 -0.60
C LYS A 72 -6.79 -6.15 0.03
N TRP A 73 -7.86 -5.81 -0.69
CA TRP A 73 -8.94 -4.98 -0.16
C TRP A 73 -9.65 -5.63 1.01
N LYS A 74 -9.98 -6.93 0.94
CA LYS A 74 -10.59 -7.65 2.06
C LYS A 74 -9.74 -7.63 3.35
N GLN A 75 -8.41 -7.54 3.23
CA GLN A 75 -7.50 -7.40 4.38
C GLN A 75 -7.52 -5.98 4.98
N HIS A 76 -7.76 -4.96 4.17
CA HIS A 76 -7.75 -3.55 4.60
C HIS A 76 -9.14 -3.04 5.00
N PHE A 77 -10.18 -3.64 4.43
CA PHE A 77 -11.58 -3.25 4.53
C PHE A 77 -12.39 -4.46 5.00
N PRO A 78 -12.50 -4.70 6.33
CA PRO A 78 -13.23 -5.84 6.87
C PRO A 78 -14.72 -5.82 6.51
N GLU A 79 -15.28 -4.67 6.14
CA GLU A 79 -16.65 -4.51 5.64
C GLU A 79 -16.90 -5.22 4.30
N LEU A 80 -15.85 -5.47 3.52
CA LEU A 80 -15.93 -6.25 2.27
C LEU A 80 -15.85 -7.76 2.52
N ALA A 81 -15.60 -8.19 3.76
CA ALA A 81 -15.70 -9.59 4.12
C ALA A 81 -17.18 -9.95 4.28
N CYS A 82 -17.76 -10.57 3.24
CA CYS A 82 -19.09 -11.18 3.34
C CYS A 82 -19.13 -12.12 4.57
N LYS A 83 -20.17 -11.96 5.40
CA LYS A 83 -20.53 -12.90 6.46
C LYS A 83 -20.88 -14.26 5.88
#